data_AF-A0A0C9V0M9-F1
#
_entry.id   AF-A0A0C9V0M9-F1
#
_cell.length_a   1.000
_cell.length_b   1.000
_cell.length_c   1.000
_cell.angle_alpha   90.00
_cell.angle_beta   90.00
_cell.angle_gamma   90.00
#
_symmetry.space_group_name_H-M   'P 1'
#
loop_
_entity.id
_entity.type
_entity.pdbx_description
1 polymer ?
#
loop_
_entity_poly.entity_id
_entity_poly.type
_entity_poly.pdbx_seq_one_letter_code
_entity_poly.pdbx_strand_id
1 'polypeptide(L)' 'IWIANGLPRITGHSFRIGGTTELLVAGVPPDVVKALGRWSSDAFLVYWRSLSELAPLYVANLPPHSSTI' A
#
# COMPACT_ATOMS: atom_id res chain seq x y z
N ILE A 1 21.90 -2.73 -14.04
CA ILE A 1 20.89 -1.79 -14.59
C ILE A 1 20.97 -0.45 -13.86
N TRP A 2 20.45 -0.28 -12.64
CA TRP A 2 20.44 1.03 -11.94
C TRP A 2 21.82 1.65 -11.69
N ILE A 3 22.72 0.90 -11.03
CA ILE A 3 24.09 1.36 -10.72
C ILE A 3 24.87 1.69 -12.00
N ALA A 4 24.67 0.90 -13.06
CA ALA A 4 25.30 1.13 -14.36
C ALA A 4 24.84 2.42 -15.04
N ASN A 5 23.73 3.02 -14.60
CA ASN A 5 23.20 4.29 -15.07
C ASN A 5 23.44 5.44 -14.07
N GLY A 6 24.33 5.25 -13.08
CA GLY A 6 24.62 6.27 -12.05
C GLY A 6 23.49 6.47 -11.03
N LEU A 7 22.49 5.60 -11.01
CA LEU A 7 21.37 5.67 -10.05
C LEU A 7 21.67 4.84 -8.80
N PRO A 8 21.15 5.24 -7.62
CA PRO A 8 21.24 4.45 -6.40
C PRO A 8 20.73 3.03 -6.61
N ARG A 9 21.25 2.08 -5.80
CA ARG A 9 20.81 0.68 -5.88
C ARG A 9 19.36 0.55 -5.47
N ILE A 10 18.47 0.40 -6.46
CA ILE A 10 17.07 0.05 -6.24
C ILE A 10 16.91 -1.47 -6.28
N THR A 11 16.17 -2.02 -5.31
CA THR A 11 15.88 -3.45 -5.22
C THR A 11 14.41 -3.73 -5.51
N GLY A 12 14.08 -4.99 -5.82
CA GLY A 12 12.68 -5.44 -5.93
C GLY A 12 11.84 -5.11 -4.69
N HIS A 13 12.44 -5.12 -3.50
CA HIS A 13 11.76 -4.77 -2.25
C HIS A 13 11.30 -3.30 -2.24
N SER A 14 12.11 -2.39 -2.80
CA SER A 14 11.74 -0.97 -2.94
C SER A 14 10.49 -0.80 -3.81
N PHE A 15 10.35 -1.58 -4.89
CA PHE A 15 9.14 -1.57 -5.72
C PHE A 15 7.90 -2.11 -4.99
N ARG A 16 8.07 -3.12 -4.13
CA ARG A 16 6.95 -3.60 -3.30
C ARG A 16 6.47 -2.53 -2.33
N ILE A 17 7.40 -1.81 -1.68
CA ILE A 17 7.07 -0.71 -0.77
C ILE A 17 6.34 0.39 -1.55
N GLY A 18 6.99 0.92 -2.60
CA GLY A 18 6.45 2.04 -3.39
C GLY A 18 5.12 1.70 -4.06
N GLY A 19 4.99 0.51 -4.65
CA GLY A 19 3.75 0.06 -5.28
C GLY A 19 2.61 -0.12 -4.28
N THR A 20 2.88 -0.62 -3.06
CA THR A 20 1.87 -0.69 -2.00
C THR A 20 1.38 0.70 -1.63
N THR A 21 2.31 1.64 -1.40
CA THR A 21 1.98 3.01 -1.02
C THR A 21 1.17 3.72 -2.10
N GLU A 22 1.59 3.63 -3.37
CA GLU A 22 0.91 4.27 -4.49
C GLU A 22 -0.53 3.76 -4.65
N LEU A 23 -0.74 2.45 -4.61
CA LEU A 23 -2.08 1.86 -4.72
C LEU A 23 -3.00 2.31 -3.59
N LEU A 24 -2.49 2.36 -2.36
CA LEU A 24 -3.28 2.80 -1.21
C LEU A 24 -3.62 4.29 -1.29
N VAL A 25 -2.67 5.13 -1.71
CA VAL A 25 -2.91 6.57 -1.93
C VAL A 25 -3.93 6.80 -3.05
N ALA A 26 -3.91 5.95 -4.08
CA ALA A 26 -4.92 5.93 -5.15
C ALA A 26 -6.30 5.43 -4.69
N GLY A 27 -6.48 5.07 -3.40
CA GLY A 27 -7.74 4.61 -2.84
C GLY A 27 -8.06 3.14 -3.14
N VAL A 28 -7.10 2.37 -3.63
CA VAL A 28 -7.31 0.93 -3.86
C VAL A 28 -7.49 0.23 -2.50
N PRO A 29 -8.54 -0.59 -2.34
CA PRO A 29 -8.79 -1.28 -1.08
C PRO A 29 -7.61 -2.15 -0.62
N PRO A 30 -7.29 -2.19 0.68
CA PRO A 30 -6.14 -2.94 1.21
C PRO A 30 -6.11 -4.43 0.85
N ASP A 31 -7.27 -5.08 0.77
CA ASP A 31 -7.42 -6.48 0.38
C ASP A 31 -7.04 -6.71 -1.10
N VAL A 32 -7.41 -5.77 -1.98
CA VAL A 32 -7.00 -5.78 -3.39
C VAL A 32 -5.50 -5.57 -3.50
N VAL A 33 -4.92 -4.61 -2.77
CA VAL A 33 -3.46 -4.39 -2.73
C VAL A 33 -2.73 -5.64 -2.22
N LYS A 34 -3.26 -6.28 -1.18
CA LYS A 34 -2.74 -7.54 -0.62
C LYS A 34 -2.70 -8.66 -1.66
N ALA A 35 -3.79 -8.82 -2.43
CA ALA A 35 -3.89 -9.79 -3.51
C ALA A 35 -2.88 -9.48 -4.64
N LEU A 36 -2.80 -8.22 -5.08
CA LEU A 36 -1.92 -7.78 -6.16
C LEU A 36 -0.43 -8.04 -5.87
N GLY A 37 0.03 -7.76 -4.66
CA GLY A 37 1.41 -8.06 -4.28
C GLY A 37 1.65 -9.47 -3.73
N ARG A 38 0.67 -10.37 -3.90
CA ARG A 38 0.75 -11.81 -3.59
C ARG A 38 1.15 -12.07 -2.14
N TRP A 39 0.65 -11.26 -1.22
CA TRP A 39 0.89 -11.45 0.20
C TRP A 39 -0.14 -12.42 0.77
N SER A 40 0.35 -13.54 1.31
CA SER A 40 -0.50 -14.50 2.04
C SER A 40 -0.84 -14.01 3.45
N SER A 41 -0.01 -13.14 4.02
CA SER A 41 -0.16 -12.60 5.38
C SER A 41 -0.28 -11.08 5.38
N ASP A 42 -0.55 -10.50 6.55
CA ASP A 42 -0.65 -9.05 6.74
C ASP A 42 0.72 -8.34 6.79
N ALA A 43 1.79 -9.00 6.35
CA ALA A 43 3.13 -8.42 6.27
C ALA A 43 3.20 -7.16 5.40
N PHE A 44 2.25 -6.98 4.47
CA PHE A 44 2.15 -5.77 3.64
C PHE A 44 1.78 -4.52 4.44
N LEU A 45 1.15 -4.66 5.63
CA LEU A 45 0.81 -3.54 6.50
C LEU A 45 2.06 -2.78 7.00
N VAL A 46 3.21 -3.46 7.09
CA VAL A 46 4.49 -2.83 7.48
C VAL A 46 4.95 -1.76 6.46
N TYR A 47 4.39 -1.77 5.26
CA TYR A 47 4.68 -0.77 4.24
C TYR A 47 3.81 0.49 4.35
N TRP A 48 2.88 0.54 5.30
CA TRP A 48 2.04 1.71 5.60
C TRP A 48 2.81 2.76 6.42
N ARG A 49 3.89 3.29 5.84
CA ARG A 49 4.80 4.21 6.54
C ARG A 49 4.22 5.62 6.74
N SER A 50 3.24 6.02 5.94
CA SER A 50 2.55 7.31 6.03
C SER A 50 1.11 7.15 6.52
N LEU A 51 0.93 6.57 7.72
CA LEU A 51 -0.39 6.37 8.34
C LEU A 51 -1.21 7.67 8.45
N SER A 52 -0.55 8.82 8.64
CA SER A 52 -1.20 10.14 8.66
C SER A 52 -1.86 10.53 7.34
N GLU A 53 -1.32 10.07 6.21
CA GLU A 53 -1.88 10.31 4.87
C GLU A 53 -2.89 9.21 4.49
N LEU A 54 -2.66 7.97 4.93
CA LEU A 54 -3.49 6.81 4.60
C LEU A 54 -4.76 6.70 5.46
N ALA A 55 -4.72 7.13 6.73
CA ALA A 55 -5.87 7.07 7.63
C ALA A 55 -7.14 7.78 7.09
N PRO A 56 -7.08 9.02 6.60
CA PRO A 56 -8.27 9.68 6.05
C PRO A 56 -8.82 8.98 4.80
N LEU A 57 -7.96 8.44 3.94
CA LEU A 57 -8.38 7.67 2.76
C LEU A 57 -9.05 6.34 3.15
N TYR A 58 -8.52 5.67 4.16
CA TYR A 58 -9.11 4.44 4.67
C TYR A 58 -10.50 4.68 5.27
N VAL A 59 -10.65 5.73 6.09
CA VAL A 59 -11.95 6.10 6.68
C VAL A 59 -12.98 6.48 5.61
N ALA A 60 -12.56 7.17 4.55
CA ALA A 60 -13.46 7.52 3.44
C ALA A 60 -13.95 6.30 2.64
N ASN A 61 -13.16 5.21 2.61
CA ASN A 61 -13.49 3.98 1.90
C ASN A 61 -14.14 2.91 2.80
N LEU A 62 -14.32 3.19 4.10
CA LEU A 62 -15.11 2.29 4.94
C LEU A 62 -16.57 2.30 4.47
N PRO A 63 -17.21 1.12 4.35
CA PRO A 63 -18.64 1.08 4.14
C PRO A 63 -19.32 1.86 5.28
N PRO A 64 -20.37 2.65 4.99
CA PRO A 64 -21.12 3.32 6.04
C PRO A 64 -21.54 2.26 7.05
N HIS A 65 -21.27 2.51 8.33
CA HIS A 65 -21.71 1.63 9.40
C HIS A 65 -23.19 1.36 9.17
N SER A 66 -23.54 0.10 8.90
CA SER A 66 -24.93 -0.35 8.99
C SER A 66 -25.38 -0.11 10.42
N SER A 67 -25.96 1.06 10.67
CA SER A 67 -26.75 1.33 11.86
C SER A 67 -27.99 0.45 11.77
N THR A 68 -27.83 -0.83 12.11
CA THR A 68 -28.97 -1.67 12.48
C THR A 68 -29.39 -1.22 13.86
N ILE A 69 -30.40 -0.33 13.89
CA ILE A 69 -31.31 -0.18 15.02
C ILE A 69 -32.18 -1.44 15.09
#